data_AF-A0A6G1RDF4-F1
#
_entry.id   AF-A0A6G1RDF4-F1
#
_cell.length_a   1.000
_cell.length_b   1.000
_cell.length_c   1.000
_cell.angle_alpha   90.00
_cell.angle_beta   90.00
_cell.angle_gamma   90.00
#
_symmetry.space_group_name_H-M   'P 1'
#
loop_
_entity.id
_entity.type
_entity.pdbx_description
1 polymer ?
#
loop_
_entity_poly.entity_id
_entity_poly.type
_entity_poly.pdbx_seq_one_letter_code
_entity_poly.pdbx_strand_id
1 'polypeptide(L)'
;IDLYRQHRLGELPPHIFATANECYCCLWKRHDSQCVLISGESGAGKTESTKLLLKFLSAMSQISLGAPASEKSTHVEEAILESSPILEAFGNAKTVYNNNSSRFGKFIQLHFSQH
;
A
#
# COMPACT_ATOMS: atom_id res chain seq x y z
N ILE A 1 -7.59 9.05 -5.74
CA ILE A 1 -7.74 8.59 -4.33
C ILE A 1 -9.12 8.98 -3.84
N ASP A 2 -9.46 10.27 -3.85
CA ASP A 2 -10.74 10.79 -3.32
C ASP A 2 -11.98 10.12 -3.90
N LEU A 3 -12.00 9.86 -5.21
CA LEU A 3 -13.09 9.17 -5.88
C LEU A 3 -13.38 7.80 -5.25
N TYR A 4 -12.36 6.96 -5.07
CA TYR A 4 -12.54 5.58 -4.58
C TYR A 4 -12.76 5.47 -3.08
N ARG A 5 -12.36 6.48 -2.30
CA ARG A 5 -12.59 6.53 -0.85
C ARG A 5 -14.08 6.54 -0.51
N GLN A 6 -14.85 7.31 -1.26
CA GLN A 6 -16.26 7.59 -0.95
C GLN A 6 -17.21 6.51 -1.48
N HIS A 7 -16.70 5.53 -2.22
CA HIS A 7 -17.49 4.52 -2.89
C HIS A 7 -17.15 3.12 -2.38
N ARG A 8 -18.16 2.27 -2.34
CA ARG A 8 -18.01 0.86 -1.96
C ARG A 8 -17.47 0.05 -3.13
N LEU A 9 -16.88 -1.10 -2.81
CA LEU A 9 -16.43 -2.05 -3.82
C LEU A 9 -17.60 -2.43 -4.75
N GLY A 10 -17.42 -2.26 -6.06
CA GLY A 10 -18.42 -2.55 -7.09
C GLY A 10 -19.23 -1.34 -7.58
N GLU A 11 -19.18 -0.19 -6.91
CA GLU A 11 -19.88 1.04 -7.36
C GLU A 11 -19.11 1.78 -8.48
N LEU A 12 -17.80 1.58 -8.55
CA LEU A 12 -16.91 2.18 -9.53
C LEU A 12 -16.20 1.09 -10.37
N PRO A 13 -15.60 1.44 -11.51
CA PRO A 13 -14.78 0.51 -12.28
C PRO A 13 -13.70 -0.17 -11.43
N PRO A 14 -13.30 -1.42 -11.74
CA PRO A 14 -12.27 -2.13 -10.99
C PRO A 14 -10.96 -1.34 -10.91
N HIS A 15 -10.46 -1.14 -9.69
CA HIS A 15 -9.22 -0.41 -9.44
C HIS A 15 -8.58 -0.85 -8.13
N ILE A 16 -7.24 -0.83 -8.04
CA ILE A 16 -6.50 -1.24 -6.83
C ILE A 16 -6.89 -0.42 -5.59
N PHE A 17 -7.27 0.83 -5.79
CA PHE A 17 -7.79 1.72 -4.74
C PHE A 17 -9.13 1.27 -4.16
N ALA A 18 -9.98 0.57 -4.95
CA ALA A 18 -11.21 -0.01 -4.41
C ALA A 18 -10.89 -1.15 -3.43
N THR A 19 -9.92 -2.01 -3.78
CA THR A 19 -9.42 -3.05 -2.88
C THR A 19 -8.76 -2.46 -1.64
N ALA A 20 -7.97 -1.39 -1.81
CA ALA A 20 -7.34 -0.66 -0.70
C ALA A 20 -8.40 -0.09 0.26
N ASN A 21 -9.45 0.54 -0.28
CA ASN A 21 -10.54 1.12 0.49
C ASN A 21 -11.30 0.04 1.26
N GLU A 22 -11.68 -1.06 0.61
CA GLU A 22 -12.38 -2.14 1.30
C GLU A 22 -11.52 -2.79 2.39
N CYS A 23 -10.22 -3.01 2.12
CA CYS A 23 -9.27 -3.49 3.11
C CYS A 23 -9.17 -2.54 4.32
N TYR A 24 -9.10 -1.23 4.08
CA TYR A 24 -9.08 -0.23 5.14
C TYR A 24 -10.40 -0.27 5.94
N CYS A 25 -11.55 -0.21 5.29
CA CYS A 25 -12.86 -0.26 5.95
C CYS A 25 -13.07 -1.54 6.77
N CYS A 26 -12.57 -2.68 6.30
CA CYS A 26 -12.69 -3.96 7.00
C CYS A 26 -12.02 -3.97 8.38
N LEU A 27 -10.98 -3.15 8.61
CA LEU A 27 -10.36 -3.02 9.94
C LEU A 27 -11.38 -2.66 11.03
N TRP A 28 -12.33 -1.76 10.72
CA TRP A 28 -13.40 -1.38 11.65
C TRP A 28 -14.68 -2.21 11.50
N LYS A 29 -15.01 -2.71 10.30
CA LYS A 29 -16.22 -3.52 10.10
C LYS A 29 -16.10 -4.90 10.77
N ARG A 30 -14.92 -5.51 10.71
CA ARG A 30 -14.69 -6.91 11.12
C ARG A 30 -13.90 -7.05 12.42
N HIS A 31 -13.21 -5.99 12.84
CA HIS A 31 -12.34 -5.98 14.03
C HIS A 31 -11.24 -7.06 14.01
N ASP A 32 -10.79 -7.48 12.82
CA ASP A 32 -9.66 -8.38 12.59
C ASP A 32 -8.59 -7.73 11.70
N SER A 33 -7.36 -8.25 11.76
CA SER A 33 -6.26 -7.77 10.90
C SER A 33 -6.50 -8.17 9.44
N GLN A 34 -6.21 -7.25 8.52
CA GLN A 34 -6.38 -7.49 7.08
C GLN A 34 -5.03 -7.78 6.40
N CYS A 35 -5.06 -8.55 5.31
CA CYS A 35 -3.89 -8.83 4.49
C CYS A 35 -4.23 -8.74 3.01
N VAL A 36 -3.37 -8.06 2.24
CA VAL A 36 -3.44 -8.02 0.77
C VAL A 36 -2.26 -8.81 0.22
N LEU A 37 -2.55 -9.94 -0.43
CA LEU A 37 -1.55 -10.75 -1.13
C LEU A 37 -1.51 -10.37 -2.61
N ILE A 38 -0.33 -9.96 -3.10
CA ILE A 38 -0.12 -9.59 -4.50
C ILE A 38 0.76 -10.66 -5.16
N SER A 39 0.14 -11.52 -5.97
CA SER A 39 0.83 -12.55 -6.75
C SER A 39 1.14 -12.08 -8.16
N GLY A 40 2.12 -12.73 -8.80
CA GLY A 40 2.47 -12.49 -10.20
C GLY A 40 3.92 -12.85 -10.50
N GLU A 41 4.23 -13.06 -11.77
CA GLU A 41 5.58 -13.34 -12.23
C GLU A 41 6.52 -12.13 -12.07
N SER A 42 7.81 -12.35 -12.35
CA SER A 42 8.80 -11.27 -12.39
C SER A 42 8.39 -10.24 -13.44
N GLY A 43 8.33 -8.96 -13.07
CA GLY A 43 7.90 -7.89 -13.97
C GLY A 43 6.39 -7.62 -14.04
N ALA A 44 5.54 -8.44 -13.40
CA ALA A 44 4.08 -8.27 -13.43
C ALA A 44 3.53 -7.03 -12.67
N GLY A 45 4.40 -6.17 -12.11
CA GLY A 45 3.98 -4.95 -11.42
C GLY A 45 3.62 -5.12 -9.93
N LYS A 46 4.04 -6.20 -9.27
CA LYS A 46 3.79 -6.43 -7.82
C LYS A 46 4.28 -5.27 -6.95
N THR A 47 5.53 -4.84 -7.14
CA THR A 47 6.14 -3.74 -6.38
C THR A 47 5.41 -2.42 -6.58
N GLU A 48 5.04 -2.09 -7.81
CA GLU A 48 4.28 -0.88 -8.13
C GLU A 48 2.86 -0.92 -7.55
N SER A 49 2.22 -2.09 -7.57
CA SER A 49 0.92 -2.30 -6.93
C SER A 49 0.99 -2.07 -5.42
N THR A 50 2.04 -2.57 -4.76
CA THR A 50 2.29 -2.31 -3.33
C THR A 50 2.47 -0.81 -3.06
N LYS A 51 3.23 -0.08 -3.89
CA LYS A 51 3.41 1.38 -3.74
C LYS A 51 2.07 2.13 -3.83
N LEU A 52 1.22 1.77 -4.78
CA LEU A 52 -0.11 2.37 -4.95
C LEU A 52 -1.04 2.09 -3.76
N LEU A 53 -1.01 0.87 -3.22
CA LEU A 53 -1.76 0.51 -2.01
C LEU A 53 -1.32 1.36 -0.81
N LEU A 54 0.00 1.44 -0.58
CA LEU A 54 0.58 2.22 0.52
C LEU A 54 0.21 3.70 0.43
N LYS A 55 0.31 4.29 -0.77
CA LYS A 55 -0.08 5.68 -1.03
C LYS A 55 -1.56 5.93 -0.73
N PHE A 56 -2.44 5.01 -1.11
CA PHE A 56 -3.86 5.14 -0.80
C PHE A 56 -4.13 5.06 0.70
N LEU A 57 -3.57 4.06 1.39
CA LEU A 57 -3.78 3.84 2.82
C LEU A 57 -3.21 4.98 3.68
N SER A 58 -2.06 5.51 3.30
CA SER A 58 -1.46 6.70 3.91
C SER A 58 -2.40 7.91 3.80
N ALA A 59 -2.92 8.18 2.59
CA ALA A 59 -3.88 9.26 2.38
C ALA A 59 -5.16 9.07 3.22
N MET A 60 -5.65 7.83 3.39
CA MET A 60 -6.80 7.55 4.27
C MET A 60 -6.50 7.90 5.73
N SER A 61 -5.33 7.49 6.23
CA SER A 61 -4.89 7.73 7.60
C SER A 61 -4.71 9.23 7.91
N GLN A 62 -4.21 10.01 6.95
CA GLN A 62 -4.03 11.45 7.17
C GLN A 62 -5.36 12.19 7.28
N ILE A 63 -6.38 11.75 6.54
CA ILE A 63 -7.67 12.44 6.55
C ILE A 63 -8.49 12.10 7.81
N SER A 64 -8.33 10.89 8.39
CA SER A 64 -8.98 10.54 9.65
C SER A 64 -8.51 11.38 10.84
N LEU A 65 -7.27 11.91 10.80
CA LEU A 65 -6.69 12.70 11.88
C LEU A 65 -7.18 14.15 11.91
N GLY A 66 -7.90 14.64 10.89
CA GLY A 66 -8.35 16.05 10.81
C GLY A 66 -7.23 17.08 10.88
N ALA A 67 -5.97 16.65 10.74
CA ALA A 67 -4.79 17.44 11.04
C ALA A 67 -4.60 18.56 9.99
N PRO A 68 -4.19 19.78 10.42
CA PRO A 68 -3.82 20.85 9.50
C PRO A 68 -2.70 20.38 8.57
N ALA A 69 -2.68 20.92 7.34
CA ALA A 69 -1.73 20.48 6.31
C ALA A 69 -0.23 20.57 6.71
N SER A 70 0.10 21.31 7.78
CA SER A 70 1.46 21.44 8.33
C SER A 70 1.89 20.29 9.26
N GLU A 71 0.97 19.47 9.77
CA GLU A 71 1.25 18.28 10.60
C GLU A 71 0.93 16.97 9.85
N LYS A 72 0.83 17.03 8.52
CA LYS A 72 0.78 15.83 7.69
C LYS A 72 2.08 15.07 7.89
N SER A 73 2.07 14.07 8.76
CA SER A 73 3.15 13.13 8.95
C SER A 73 3.28 12.26 7.69
N THR A 74 3.90 12.82 6.66
CA THR A 74 4.32 12.10 5.45
C THR A 74 5.41 11.07 5.74
N HIS A 75 6.02 11.13 6.92
CA HIS A 75 7.18 10.34 7.33
C HIS A 75 7.05 8.82 7.18
N VAL A 76 5.89 8.21 7.46
CA VAL A 76 5.81 6.73 7.42
C VAL A 76 5.68 6.22 5.99
N GLU A 77 4.84 6.86 5.15
CA GLU A 77 4.76 6.51 3.73
C GLU A 77 6.07 6.80 3.03
N GLU A 78 6.64 7.99 3.24
CA GLU A 78 7.92 8.38 2.67
C GLU A 78 9.02 7.41 3.12
N ALA A 79 9.11 7.07 4.42
CA ALA A 79 10.08 6.08 4.89
C ALA A 79 9.89 4.70 4.25
N ILE A 80 8.64 4.24 4.04
CA ILE A 80 8.39 2.96 3.37
C ILE A 80 8.78 3.04 1.89
N LEU A 81 8.49 4.15 1.20
CA LEU A 81 8.89 4.37 -0.19
C LEU A 81 10.42 4.47 -0.32
N GLU A 82 11.07 5.24 0.55
CA GLU A 82 12.52 5.43 0.65
C GLU A 82 13.27 4.16 1.08
N SER A 83 12.61 3.25 1.80
CA SER A 83 13.20 1.93 2.08
C SER A 83 13.35 1.08 0.82
N SER A 84 12.59 1.36 -0.25
CA SER A 84 12.57 0.51 -1.45
C SER A 84 13.92 0.49 -2.18
N PRO A 85 14.56 1.65 -2.51
CA PRO A 85 15.92 1.65 -3.05
C PRO A 85 16.93 0.82 -2.25
N ILE A 86 16.88 0.90 -0.91
CA ILE A 86 17.78 0.15 -0.02
C ILE A 86 17.49 -1.34 -0.13
N LEU A 87 16.24 -1.75 0.04
CA LEU A 87 15.84 -3.16 -0.02
C LEU A 87 16.09 -3.77 -1.40
N GLU A 88 15.92 -2.99 -2.47
CA GLU A 88 16.22 -3.43 -3.83
C GLU A 88 17.72 -3.56 -4.06
N ALA A 89 18.54 -2.61 -3.59
CA ALA A 89 20.00 -2.67 -3.74
C ALA A 89 20.63 -3.92 -3.09
N PHE A 90 20.10 -4.36 -1.95
CA PHE A 90 20.61 -5.54 -1.23
C PHE A 90 19.86 -6.84 -1.57
N GLY A 91 18.58 -6.75 -1.94
CA GLY A 91 17.69 -7.90 -2.06
C GLY A 91 17.29 -8.26 -3.49
N ASN A 92 17.57 -7.40 -4.46
CA ASN A 92 17.29 -7.71 -5.87
C ASN A 92 18.56 -8.18 -6.58
N ALA A 93 18.35 -9.02 -7.59
CA ALA A 93 19.41 -9.49 -8.47
C ALA A 93 18.92 -9.55 -9.91
N LYS A 94 19.86 -9.43 -10.85
CA LYS A 94 19.62 -9.74 -12.24
C LYS A 94 19.41 -11.24 -12.41
N THR A 95 18.35 -11.61 -13.11
CA THR A 95 18.04 -12.98 -13.54
C THR A 95 17.91 -13.02 -15.06
N VAL A 96 17.73 -14.23 -15.63
CA VAL A 96 17.50 -14.40 -17.07
C VAL A 96 16.26 -13.64 -17.56
N TYR A 97 15.23 -13.49 -16.71
CA TYR A 97 13.92 -12.96 -17.10
C TYR A 97 13.61 -11.56 -16.55
N ASN A 98 14.38 -11.06 -15.59
CA ASN A 98 14.18 -9.74 -14.98
C ASN A 98 15.49 -9.19 -14.41
N ASN A 99 15.87 -7.99 -14.83
CA ASN A 99 17.08 -7.29 -14.39
C ASN A 99 17.03 -6.79 -12.93
N ASN A 100 15.83 -6.70 -12.34
CA ASN A 100 15.60 -6.24 -10.98
C ASN A 100 14.66 -7.21 -10.23
N SER A 101 15.02 -8.49 -10.20
CA SER A 101 14.19 -9.54 -9.58
C SER A 101 14.44 -9.61 -8.08
N SER A 102 13.41 -9.39 -7.27
CA SER A 102 13.50 -9.58 -5.81
C SER A 102 13.76 -11.04 -5.46
N ARG A 103 14.77 -11.24 -4.60
CA ARG A 103 15.21 -12.56 -4.11
C ARG A 103 14.81 -12.81 -2.65
N PHE A 104 13.89 -12.00 -2.13
CA PHE A 104 13.35 -12.07 -0.78
C PHE A 104 11.83 -11.87 -0.83
N GLY A 105 11.12 -12.40 0.17
CA GLY A 105 9.73 -12.05 0.43
C GLY A 105 9.66 -10.77 1.25
N LYS A 106 8.79 -9.82 0.84
CA LYS A 106 8.54 -8.59 1.59
C LYS A 106 7.15 -8.63 2.19
N PHE A 107 7.06 -8.63 3.52
CA PHE A 107 5.82 -8.43 4.26
C PHE A 107 5.86 -7.04 4.91
N ILE A 108 4.88 -6.19 4.61
CA ILE A 108 4.77 -4.83 5.15
C ILE A 108 3.55 -4.81 6.07
N GLN A 109 3.77 -4.57 7.34
CA GLN A 109 2.72 -4.46 8.34
C GLN A 109 2.48 -2.98 8.68
N LEU A 110 1.24 -2.52 8.47
CA LEU A 110 0.80 -1.18 8.84
C LEU A 110 -0.12 -1.28 10.06
N HIS A 111 0.14 -0.44 11.07
CA HIS A 111 -0.69 -0.36 12.26
C HIS A 111 -1.54 0.90 12.19
N PHE A 112 -2.86 0.75 12.33
CA PHE A 112 -3.81 1.85 12.36
C PHE A 112 -4.42 1.96 13.75
N SER A 113 -4.44 3.18 14.30
CA SER A 113 -5.12 3.52 15.54
C SER A 113 -6.57 3.92 15.26
N GLN A 114 -7.47 3.66 16.22
CA GLN A 114 -8.84 4.18 16.21
C GLN A 114 -8.95 5.55 16.90
N HIS A 115 -7.88 6.01 17.55
CA HIS A 115 -7.73 7.29 18.22
C HIS A 115 -6.88 8.25 17.39
#